data_AF-A0A8H3HYY0-F1
#
_entry.id   AF-A0A8H3HYY0-F1
#
_cell.length_a   1.000
_cell.length_b   1.000
_cell.length_c   1.000
_cell.angle_alpha   90.00
_cell.angle_beta   90.00
_cell.angle_gamma   90.00
#
_symmetry.space_group_name_H-M   'P 1'
#
loop_
_entity.id
_entity.type
_entity.pdbx_description
1 polymer ?
#
loop_
_entity_poly.entity_id
_entity_poly.type
_entity_poly.pdbx_seq_one_letter_code
_entity_poly.pdbx_strand_id
1 'polypeptide(L)'
;MDKPKNYEYTNTRTWLIIDPGEKEIEGADKKNVFLDGKFGNDKDIPLQKEVRLGELRTDEHGRLLVLASDGHSFSAVGAKDKDLDSEFDNDGWVDKVCDGTVHVTVKSKSQPDRDIPVKNRATIITGPPRFSSGTHAPTTLYELIEEVYERPRRREAGDAYKVGDVVFYRDIYPMFKRIYLLSWTNNQNSIRNHHGPNKMKYFAGPLFSDPTKDYRKRANLLETRIRAPVIDDDEANEKLRAEQASNEFMPLLGGDDSEPEEGKPNRWASLTQLQYDRLKKWAGPEKNFTIGVEEVPYESFDKIPLDEQPSALTKAGLEWSIGAPMYPGIEVYWVAQRDESYKPGERFRFADTVTPGDLTKGLALPWQSDFSMCNTHWWPSIRPDDVVAETYFDQLKADTKPDQLNQLAGKLKDRVRWARGIEYEDDENKQNSEMVRKWNKLGFVARQDYGGQLEIHIERQRTL
;
A
#
# COMPACT_ATOMS: atom_id res chain seq x y z
N MET A 1 6.39 -22.21 4.46
CA MET A 1 5.24 -22.89 3.83
C MET A 1 5.69 -24.30 3.49
N ASP A 2 5.13 -25.32 4.15
CA ASP A 2 5.57 -26.72 3.92
C ASP A 2 4.88 -27.39 2.71
N LYS A 3 3.84 -26.78 2.12
CA LYS A 3 3.13 -27.32 0.94
C LYS A 3 2.58 -26.19 0.04
N PRO A 4 2.48 -26.37 -1.29
CA PRO A 4 1.82 -25.40 -2.17
C PRO A 4 0.30 -25.38 -1.92
N LYS A 5 -0.38 -24.25 -2.17
CA LYS A 5 -1.87 -24.20 -2.22
C LYS A 5 -2.40 -25.32 -3.09
N ASN A 6 -3.54 -25.93 -2.76
CA ASN A 6 -4.10 -27.04 -3.53
C ASN A 6 -3.09 -28.21 -3.64
N TYR A 7 -2.36 -28.55 -2.57
CA TYR A 7 -1.26 -29.54 -2.64
C TYR A 7 -1.71 -30.96 -2.96
N GLU A 8 -2.99 -31.27 -2.73
CA GLU A 8 -3.58 -32.59 -3.00
C GLU A 8 -3.56 -32.94 -4.50
N TYR A 9 -3.50 -31.92 -5.37
CA TYR A 9 -3.46 -32.09 -6.82
C TYR A 9 -2.01 -32.18 -7.32
N THR A 10 -1.56 -33.40 -7.59
CA THR A 10 -0.15 -33.73 -7.90
C THR A 10 0.17 -33.85 -9.39
N ASN A 11 -0.84 -33.84 -10.27
CA ASN A 11 -0.69 -33.82 -11.74
C ASN A 11 -0.37 -32.40 -12.26
N THR A 12 -0.32 -32.20 -13.59
CA THR A 12 -0.09 -30.90 -14.24
C THR A 12 -0.97 -29.80 -13.65
N ARG A 13 -0.37 -28.82 -12.96
CA ARG A 13 -1.07 -27.81 -12.13
C ARG A 13 -1.49 -26.54 -12.89
N THR A 14 -1.30 -26.49 -14.20
CA THR A 14 -1.54 -25.29 -15.01
C THR A 14 -3.01 -24.87 -15.05
N TRP A 15 -3.94 -25.80 -14.81
CA TRP A 15 -5.37 -25.51 -14.74
C TRP A 15 -5.80 -24.74 -13.48
N LEU A 16 -4.90 -24.57 -12.49
CA LEU A 16 -5.10 -23.69 -11.34
C LEU A 16 -4.83 -22.21 -11.67
N ILE A 17 -4.18 -21.93 -12.80
CA ILE A 17 -3.85 -20.57 -13.25
C ILE A 17 -5.04 -20.03 -14.06
N ILE A 18 -5.52 -18.85 -13.68
CA ILE A 18 -6.47 -18.10 -14.51
C ILE A 18 -5.66 -17.21 -15.45
N ASP A 19 -5.53 -17.64 -16.69
CA ASP A 19 -4.83 -16.89 -17.73
C ASP A 19 -5.81 -16.54 -18.88
N PRO A 20 -6.11 -15.25 -19.10
CA PRO A 20 -6.95 -14.80 -20.22
C PRO A 20 -6.18 -14.77 -21.56
N GLY A 21 -4.87 -15.00 -21.53
CA GLY A 21 -3.95 -14.77 -22.64
C GLY A 21 -3.77 -13.29 -22.96
N GLU A 22 -2.96 -13.01 -23.98
CA GLU A 22 -2.77 -11.65 -24.48
C GLU A 22 -4.06 -11.09 -25.08
N LYS A 23 -4.36 -9.82 -24.77
CA LYS A 23 -5.47 -9.06 -25.35
C LYS A 23 -4.94 -7.77 -25.94
N GLU A 24 -5.56 -7.34 -27.04
CA GLU A 24 -5.20 -6.14 -27.77
C GLU A 24 -6.37 -5.15 -27.77
N ILE A 25 -6.05 -3.85 -27.68
CA ILE A 25 -7.00 -2.75 -27.80
C ILE A 25 -6.30 -1.55 -28.44
N GLU A 26 -6.95 -0.90 -29.40
CA GLU A 26 -6.38 0.25 -30.12
C GLU A 26 -7.41 1.32 -30.50
N GLY A 27 -6.94 2.55 -30.63
CA GLY A 27 -7.77 3.71 -30.98
C GLY A 27 -8.48 4.35 -29.78
N ALA A 28 -9.26 5.40 -30.05
CA ALA A 28 -10.00 6.14 -29.03
C ALA A 28 -11.37 5.50 -28.71
N ASP A 29 -11.84 5.74 -27.49
CA ASP A 29 -13.18 5.38 -26.99
C ASP A 29 -13.56 3.90 -27.14
N LYS A 30 -12.59 2.99 -27.02
CA LYS A 30 -12.84 1.55 -27.07
C LYS A 30 -13.24 1.02 -25.69
N LYS A 31 -14.14 0.05 -25.68
CA LYS A 31 -14.70 -0.60 -24.48
C LYS A 31 -14.91 -2.09 -24.72
N ASN A 32 -15.22 -2.84 -23.67
CA ASN A 32 -15.64 -4.25 -23.73
C ASN A 32 -14.56 -5.24 -24.18
N VAL A 33 -13.27 -4.95 -23.94
CA VAL A 33 -12.21 -5.96 -24.09
C VAL A 33 -12.00 -6.63 -22.73
N PHE A 34 -12.63 -7.79 -22.54
CA PHE A 34 -12.61 -8.50 -21.26
C PHE A 34 -11.40 -9.42 -21.11
N LEU A 35 -10.82 -9.44 -19.92
CA LEU A 35 -9.74 -10.34 -19.51
C LEU A 35 -10.35 -11.62 -18.92
N ASP A 36 -11.00 -12.41 -19.77
CA ASP A 36 -11.67 -13.66 -19.38
C ASP A 36 -10.72 -14.86 -19.51
N GLY A 37 -10.44 -15.51 -18.37
CA GLY A 37 -9.69 -16.75 -18.26
C GLY A 37 -10.56 -17.88 -17.68
N LYS A 38 -9.96 -19.05 -17.47
CA LYS A 38 -10.67 -20.22 -16.95
C LYS A 38 -9.94 -20.80 -15.74
N PHE A 39 -10.71 -21.24 -14.76
CA PHE A 39 -10.22 -22.02 -13.62
C PHE A 39 -10.79 -23.44 -13.67
N GLY A 40 -9.93 -24.44 -13.47
CA GLY A 40 -10.32 -25.85 -13.42
C GLY A 40 -10.48 -26.51 -14.80
N ASN A 41 -9.95 -27.73 -14.95
CA ASN A 41 -10.20 -28.66 -16.06
C ASN A 41 -9.56 -30.05 -15.82
N ASP A 42 -9.45 -30.49 -14.56
CA ASP A 42 -8.89 -31.80 -14.23
C ASP A 42 -9.96 -32.68 -13.59
N LYS A 43 -9.75 -34.00 -13.57
CA LYS A 43 -10.67 -34.98 -12.99
C LYS A 43 -11.05 -34.67 -11.54
N ASP A 44 -10.21 -33.91 -10.84
CA ASP A 44 -10.32 -33.63 -9.42
C ASP A 44 -10.96 -32.26 -9.09
N ILE A 45 -10.99 -31.31 -10.04
CA ILE A 45 -11.87 -30.11 -9.99
C ILE A 45 -12.80 -30.16 -11.21
N PRO A 46 -13.97 -30.83 -11.11
CA PRO A 46 -14.78 -31.21 -12.26
C PRO A 46 -15.52 -30.03 -12.92
N LEU A 47 -15.49 -28.85 -12.32
CA LEU A 47 -16.21 -27.67 -12.80
C LEU A 47 -15.23 -26.62 -13.32
N GLN A 48 -15.08 -26.57 -14.65
CA GLN A 48 -14.49 -25.41 -15.30
C GLN A 48 -15.36 -24.18 -15.01
N LYS A 49 -14.73 -23.11 -14.51
CA LYS A 49 -15.36 -21.83 -14.23
C LYS A 49 -14.75 -20.76 -15.11
N GLU A 50 -15.59 -19.98 -15.78
CA GLU A 50 -15.16 -18.75 -16.45
C GLU A 50 -14.90 -17.68 -15.40
N VAL A 51 -13.74 -17.03 -15.47
CA VAL A 51 -13.31 -16.03 -14.50
C VAL A 51 -12.85 -14.77 -15.23
N ARG A 52 -13.52 -13.66 -14.97
CA ARG A 52 -13.15 -12.34 -15.48
C ARG A 52 -12.19 -11.65 -14.54
N LEU A 53 -10.95 -11.41 -14.98
CA LEU A 53 -9.93 -10.72 -14.21
C LEU A 53 -10.00 -9.18 -14.35
N GLY A 54 -10.64 -8.67 -15.41
CA GLY A 54 -10.76 -7.24 -15.62
C GLY A 54 -11.29 -6.87 -17.00
N GLU A 55 -11.19 -5.58 -17.33
CA GLU A 55 -11.59 -4.99 -18.61
C GLU A 55 -10.56 -3.95 -19.08
N LEU A 56 -10.20 -3.98 -20.37
CA LEU A 56 -9.44 -2.94 -21.04
C LEU A 56 -10.39 -1.95 -21.75
N ARG A 57 -10.08 -0.66 -21.62
CA ARG A 57 -10.73 0.43 -22.35
C ARG A 57 -9.70 1.42 -22.86
N THR A 58 -10.10 2.28 -23.77
CA THR A 58 -9.35 3.50 -24.09
C THR A 58 -10.22 4.73 -23.90
N ASP A 59 -9.61 5.82 -23.44
CA ASP A 59 -10.28 7.13 -23.38
C ASP A 59 -10.38 7.76 -24.78
N GLU A 60 -10.97 8.97 -24.85
CA GLU A 60 -11.14 9.75 -26.08
C GLU A 60 -9.81 10.16 -26.75
N HIS A 61 -8.69 10.06 -26.02
CA HIS A 61 -7.35 10.32 -26.50
C HIS A 61 -6.57 9.04 -26.84
N GLY A 62 -7.16 7.86 -26.66
CA GLY A 62 -6.50 6.57 -26.86
C GLY A 62 -5.59 6.14 -25.70
N ARG A 63 -5.69 6.77 -24.52
CA ARG A 63 -4.97 6.33 -23.31
C ARG A 63 -5.61 5.04 -22.79
N LEU A 64 -4.78 4.05 -22.47
CA LEU A 64 -5.24 2.77 -21.91
C LEU A 64 -5.80 2.97 -20.50
N LEU A 65 -6.98 2.41 -20.26
CA LEU A 65 -7.59 2.23 -18.95
C LEU A 65 -7.69 0.74 -18.67
N VAL A 66 -7.16 0.29 -17.54
CA VAL A 66 -7.33 -1.10 -17.07
C VAL A 66 -8.15 -1.10 -15.80
N LEU A 67 -9.30 -1.77 -15.86
CA LEU A 67 -10.22 -1.91 -14.76
C LEU A 67 -10.08 -3.30 -14.16
N ALA A 68 -9.86 -3.38 -12.85
CA ALA A 68 -9.91 -4.62 -12.10
C ALA A 68 -11.32 -5.24 -12.14
N SER A 69 -11.42 -6.52 -11.79
CA SER A 69 -12.68 -7.25 -11.70
C SER A 69 -13.62 -6.72 -10.58
N ASP A 70 -14.75 -7.41 -10.39
CA ASP A 70 -15.75 -7.11 -9.36
C ASP A 70 -15.31 -7.44 -7.91
N GLY A 71 -14.11 -8.00 -7.71
CA GLY A 71 -13.57 -8.37 -6.40
C GLY A 71 -14.24 -9.59 -5.75
N HIS A 72 -15.16 -10.28 -6.43
CA HIS A 72 -15.85 -11.46 -5.88
C HIS A 72 -14.96 -12.70 -5.91
N SER A 73 -14.93 -13.39 -4.76
CA SER A 73 -14.22 -14.66 -4.57
C SER A 73 -15.23 -15.78 -4.30
N PHE A 74 -14.92 -16.99 -4.74
CA PHE A 74 -15.83 -18.13 -4.62
C PHE A 74 -15.06 -19.45 -4.46
N SER A 75 -15.73 -20.44 -3.85
CA SER A 75 -15.23 -21.82 -3.87
C SER A 75 -15.61 -22.50 -5.18
N ALA A 76 -14.62 -23.03 -5.89
CA ALA A 76 -14.81 -23.86 -7.09
C ALA A 76 -15.16 -25.32 -6.74
N VAL A 77 -15.01 -25.72 -5.47
CA VAL A 77 -15.30 -27.05 -4.93
C VAL A 77 -16.34 -26.99 -3.80
N GLY A 78 -17.20 -28.00 -3.68
CA GLY A 78 -18.15 -28.10 -2.57
C GLY A 78 -19.37 -27.17 -2.65
N ALA A 79 -20.02 -26.95 -1.49
CA ALA A 79 -21.27 -26.20 -1.39
C ALA A 79 -21.06 -24.72 -1.67
N LYS A 80 -22.06 -24.10 -2.33
CA LYS A 80 -22.24 -22.65 -2.35
C LYS A 80 -22.33 -22.22 -0.87
N ASP A 81 -21.44 -21.34 -0.43
CA ASP A 81 -21.32 -20.87 0.96
C ASP A 81 -20.48 -21.72 1.93
N LYS A 82 -19.56 -22.57 1.44
CA LYS A 82 -18.50 -23.16 2.29
C LYS A 82 -17.77 -22.03 3.04
N ASP A 83 -17.64 -22.14 4.36
CA ASP A 83 -16.76 -21.25 5.13
C ASP A 83 -15.28 -21.57 4.80
N LEU A 84 -14.44 -20.56 4.94
CA LEU A 84 -12.99 -20.67 4.86
C LEU A 84 -12.47 -21.61 5.95
N ASP A 85 -11.38 -22.31 5.66
CA ASP A 85 -10.74 -23.26 6.57
C ASP A 85 -9.32 -22.83 6.99
N SER A 86 -8.78 -21.77 6.37
CA SER A 86 -7.46 -21.20 6.65
C SER A 86 -7.44 -19.69 6.48
N GLU A 87 -6.50 -19.02 7.16
CA GLU A 87 -6.22 -17.60 7.00
C GLU A 87 -5.66 -17.27 5.62
N PHE A 88 -4.71 -18.06 5.12
CA PHE A 88 -3.97 -17.74 3.89
C PHE A 88 -4.31 -18.64 2.71
N ASP A 89 -4.42 -19.94 2.96
CA ASP A 89 -4.42 -20.95 1.90
C ASP A 89 -5.69 -21.80 2.00
N ASN A 90 -6.73 -21.41 1.26
CA ASN A 90 -8.00 -22.12 1.22
C ASN A 90 -8.13 -22.94 -0.07
N ASP A 91 -8.12 -24.26 0.05
CA ASP A 91 -8.11 -25.14 -1.13
C ASP A 91 -9.44 -25.08 -1.91
N GLY A 92 -9.32 -25.06 -3.23
CA GLY A 92 -10.41 -24.92 -4.19
C GLY A 92 -11.06 -23.54 -4.24
N TRP A 93 -10.55 -22.55 -3.50
CA TRP A 93 -11.00 -21.16 -3.63
C TRP A 93 -10.35 -20.45 -4.82
N VAL A 94 -11.10 -19.49 -5.34
CA VAL A 94 -10.72 -18.64 -6.46
C VAL A 94 -11.06 -17.21 -6.12
N ASP A 95 -10.11 -16.31 -6.31
CA ASP A 95 -10.36 -14.88 -6.39
C ASP A 95 -9.98 -14.36 -7.79
N LYS A 96 -10.00 -13.05 -7.93
CA LYS A 96 -9.78 -12.35 -9.20
C LYS A 96 -8.66 -11.31 -9.10
N VAL A 97 -7.79 -11.45 -8.11
CA VAL A 97 -6.58 -10.64 -8.00
C VAL A 97 -5.57 -11.15 -9.03
N CYS A 98 -5.04 -10.24 -9.83
CA CYS A 98 -4.08 -10.54 -10.87
C CYS A 98 -3.04 -9.44 -11.04
N ASP A 99 -1.95 -9.81 -11.69
CA ASP A 99 -0.95 -8.90 -12.25
C ASP A 99 -0.60 -9.34 -13.68
N GLY A 100 -0.01 -8.43 -14.44
CA GLY A 100 0.33 -8.67 -15.83
C GLY A 100 1.21 -7.59 -16.43
N THR A 101 1.53 -7.74 -17.71
CA THR A 101 2.40 -6.81 -18.44
C THR A 101 1.65 -6.10 -19.55
N VAL A 102 2.05 -4.86 -19.82
CA VAL A 102 1.50 -4.05 -20.91
C VAL A 102 2.61 -3.73 -21.90
N HIS A 103 2.36 -4.13 -23.14
CA HIS A 103 3.16 -3.77 -24.29
C HIS A 103 2.42 -2.71 -25.10
N VAL A 104 3.15 -1.73 -25.62
CA VAL A 104 2.57 -0.64 -26.41
C VAL A 104 3.33 -0.53 -27.72
N THR A 105 2.58 -0.47 -28.82
CA THR A 105 3.08 -0.11 -30.15
C THR A 105 2.55 1.27 -30.48
N VAL A 106 3.45 2.20 -30.85
CA VAL A 106 3.08 3.57 -31.20
C VAL A 106 3.35 3.80 -32.67
N LYS A 107 2.35 4.27 -33.42
CA LYS A 107 2.48 4.62 -34.85
C LYS A 107 2.34 6.12 -35.05
N SER A 108 3.21 6.70 -35.88
CA SER A 108 3.09 8.11 -36.25
C SER A 108 2.06 8.28 -37.36
N LYS A 109 1.19 9.31 -37.27
CA LYS A 109 0.29 9.67 -38.37
C LYS A 109 1.04 10.02 -39.66
N SER A 110 2.25 10.58 -39.55
CA SER A 110 3.07 10.94 -40.73
C SER A 110 3.83 9.75 -41.32
N GLN A 111 3.98 8.66 -40.57
CA GLN A 111 4.67 7.43 -40.99
C GLN A 111 3.91 6.21 -40.44
N PRO A 112 2.71 5.92 -40.96
CA PRO A 112 1.84 4.88 -40.41
C PRO A 112 2.42 3.46 -40.55
N ASP A 113 3.32 3.26 -41.52
CA ASP A 113 3.98 1.98 -41.79
C ASP A 113 5.21 1.75 -40.89
N ARG A 114 5.52 2.66 -39.97
CA ARG A 114 6.68 2.57 -39.09
C ARG A 114 6.28 2.72 -37.62
N ASP A 115 6.57 1.67 -36.87
CA ASP A 115 6.44 1.68 -35.41
C ASP A 115 7.55 2.54 -34.79
N ILE A 116 7.16 3.35 -33.79
CA ILE A 116 8.07 4.07 -32.92
C ILE A 116 8.56 3.07 -31.86
N PRO A 117 9.89 2.85 -31.73
CA PRO A 117 10.41 1.89 -30.75
C PRO A 117 10.04 2.28 -29.32
N VAL A 118 9.37 1.38 -28.61
CA VAL A 118 9.11 1.46 -27.17
C VAL A 118 10.10 0.57 -26.46
N LYS A 119 10.91 1.16 -25.57
CA LYS A 119 12.01 0.43 -24.90
C LYS A 119 11.51 -0.55 -23.84
N ASN A 120 10.51 -0.13 -23.06
CA ASN A 120 10.10 -0.80 -21.83
C ASN A 120 8.61 -1.12 -21.81
N ARG A 121 8.27 -2.25 -21.20
CA ARG A 121 6.90 -2.61 -20.84
C ARG A 121 6.50 -1.98 -19.51
N ALA A 122 5.19 -1.82 -19.29
CA ALA A 122 4.63 -1.50 -17.98
C ALA A 122 4.09 -2.78 -17.31
N THR A 123 3.82 -2.69 -16.01
CA THR A 123 3.22 -3.76 -15.21
C THR A 123 1.91 -3.25 -14.62
N ILE A 124 0.89 -4.09 -14.63
CA ILE A 124 -0.38 -3.86 -13.95
C ILE A 124 -0.43 -4.78 -12.74
N ILE A 125 -0.88 -4.25 -11.61
CA ILE A 125 -1.18 -4.99 -10.41
C ILE A 125 -2.60 -4.58 -10.00
N THR A 126 -3.46 -5.56 -9.75
CA THR A 126 -4.75 -5.34 -9.10
C THR A 126 -4.63 -5.69 -7.62
N GLY A 127 -5.45 -5.06 -6.79
CA GLY A 127 -5.45 -5.32 -5.36
C GLY A 127 -6.81 -5.04 -4.75
N PRO A 128 -6.97 -5.31 -3.44
CA PRO A 128 -8.17 -4.98 -2.68
C PRO A 128 -8.58 -3.50 -2.83
N PRO A 129 -9.87 -3.17 -2.64
CA PRO A 129 -10.28 -1.78 -2.53
C PRO A 129 -9.53 -1.06 -1.42
N ARG A 130 -9.08 0.17 -1.68
CA ARG A 130 -8.57 1.03 -0.61
C ARG A 130 -9.71 1.67 0.15
N PHE A 131 -9.97 1.16 1.35
CA PHE A 131 -11.02 1.69 2.22
C PHE A 131 -10.62 2.97 2.95
N SER A 132 -9.40 3.49 2.76
CA SER A 132 -9.01 4.82 3.23
C SER A 132 -8.31 5.63 2.15
N SER A 133 -9.08 6.42 1.42
CA SER A 133 -8.63 7.20 0.25
C SER A 133 -7.67 8.35 0.56
N GLY A 134 -7.48 8.68 1.84
CA GLY A 134 -6.72 9.85 2.26
C GLY A 134 -5.48 9.55 3.09
N THR A 135 -5.16 8.27 3.31
CA THR A 135 -4.03 7.83 4.14
C THR A 135 -3.08 6.98 3.31
N HIS A 136 -1.78 7.07 3.58
CA HIS A 136 -0.77 6.21 2.96
C HIS A 136 0.00 5.46 4.05
N ALA A 137 0.57 4.31 3.69
CA ALA A 137 1.49 3.59 4.54
C ALA A 137 2.75 4.43 4.83
N PRO A 138 3.42 4.27 5.99
CA PRO A 138 4.68 4.96 6.26
C PRO A 138 5.74 4.65 5.19
N THR A 139 5.74 3.40 4.71
CA THR A 139 6.55 2.91 3.59
C THR A 139 5.60 2.38 2.52
N THR A 140 5.54 3.05 1.39
CA THR A 140 4.72 2.66 0.23
C THR A 140 5.55 1.83 -0.73
N LEU A 141 4.90 1.18 -1.71
CA LEU A 141 5.62 0.43 -2.74
C LEU A 141 6.60 1.32 -3.52
N TYR A 142 6.31 2.63 -3.64
CA TYR A 142 7.24 3.58 -4.24
C TYR A 142 8.57 3.68 -3.46
N GLU A 143 8.51 3.87 -2.14
CA GLU A 143 9.72 3.96 -1.32
C GLU A 143 10.44 2.61 -1.17
N LEU A 144 9.70 1.50 -1.14
CA LEU A 144 10.32 0.17 -1.20
C LEU A 144 11.14 0.00 -2.48
N ILE A 145 10.58 0.37 -3.63
CA ILE A 145 11.28 0.26 -4.91
C ILE A 145 12.49 1.20 -4.96
N GLU A 146 12.38 2.44 -4.45
CA GLU A 146 13.55 3.32 -4.31
C GLU A 146 14.68 2.65 -3.51
N GLU A 147 14.36 2.00 -2.39
CA GLU A 147 15.34 1.29 -1.56
C GLU A 147 15.99 0.14 -2.34
N VAL A 148 15.23 -0.66 -3.09
CA VAL A 148 15.77 -1.76 -3.90
C VAL A 148 16.85 -1.26 -4.87
N TYR A 149 16.65 -0.09 -5.51
CA TYR A 149 17.66 0.49 -6.39
C TYR A 149 18.85 1.12 -5.65
N GLU A 150 18.68 1.51 -4.39
CA GLU A 150 19.74 2.10 -3.57
C GLU A 150 20.67 1.05 -2.96
N ARG A 151 20.18 -0.16 -2.65
CA ARG A 151 20.99 -1.27 -2.12
C ARG A 151 22.24 -1.58 -2.93
N PRO A 152 22.19 -1.83 -4.27
CA PRO A 152 23.40 -2.09 -5.04
C PRO A 152 24.34 -0.89 -5.06
N ARG A 153 23.82 0.35 -5.13
CA ARG A 153 24.63 1.57 -5.05
C ARG A 153 25.36 1.69 -3.70
N ARG A 154 24.69 1.30 -2.61
CA ARG A 154 25.25 1.27 -1.26
C ARG A 154 26.33 0.20 -1.13
N ARG A 155 26.08 -1.01 -1.63
CA ARG A 155 27.07 -2.11 -1.64
C ARG A 155 28.32 -1.75 -2.45
N GLU A 156 28.16 -1.16 -3.63
CA GLU A 156 29.29 -0.78 -4.51
C GLU A 156 30.12 0.36 -3.91
N ALA A 157 29.47 1.37 -3.32
CA ALA A 157 30.16 2.53 -2.79
C ALA A 157 30.77 2.30 -1.39
N GLY A 158 30.25 1.35 -0.61
CA GLY A 158 30.69 1.11 0.78
C GLY A 158 30.64 2.39 1.62
N ASP A 159 31.72 2.68 2.34
CA ASP A 159 31.87 3.88 3.18
C ASP A 159 31.78 5.20 2.40
N ALA A 160 32.03 5.16 1.08
CA ALA A 160 31.90 6.33 0.22
C ALA A 160 30.44 6.63 -0.17
N TYR A 161 29.48 5.76 0.18
CA TYR A 161 28.07 5.98 -0.09
C TYR A 161 27.60 7.30 0.54
N LYS A 162 26.89 8.10 -0.26
CA LYS A 162 26.21 9.30 0.19
C LYS A 162 24.75 9.21 -0.22
N VAL A 163 23.86 9.44 0.74
CA VAL A 163 22.46 9.75 0.44
C VAL A 163 22.43 11.06 -0.37
N GLY A 164 21.65 11.07 -1.45
CA GLY A 164 21.50 12.21 -2.34
C GLY A 164 20.94 13.46 -1.64
N ASP A 165 20.64 14.50 -2.41
CA ASP A 165 20.04 15.72 -1.86
C ASP A 165 18.72 15.41 -1.16
N VAL A 166 18.55 15.98 0.03
CA VAL A 166 17.33 15.86 0.83
C VAL A 166 16.55 17.18 0.74
N VAL A 167 15.29 17.08 0.36
CA VAL A 167 14.35 18.19 0.27
C VAL A 167 13.23 17.92 1.27
N PHE A 168 13.05 18.78 2.27
CA PHE A 168 12.15 18.54 3.40
C PHE A 168 10.73 18.18 2.93
N TYR A 169 10.13 18.98 2.06
CA TYR A 169 8.76 18.73 1.61
C TYR A 169 8.61 17.52 0.68
N ARG A 170 9.68 17.08 0.02
CA ARG A 170 9.68 15.89 -0.85
C ARG A 170 9.95 14.61 -0.07
N ASP A 171 10.92 14.65 0.84
CA ASP A 171 11.52 13.44 1.41
C ASP A 171 11.15 13.22 2.87
N ILE A 172 10.90 14.28 3.65
CA ILE A 172 10.75 14.19 5.12
C ILE A 172 9.30 14.42 5.54
N TYR A 173 8.70 15.51 5.08
CA TYR A 173 7.33 15.89 5.41
C TYR A 173 6.30 14.80 5.10
N PRO A 174 6.37 14.06 3.97
CA PRO A 174 5.40 13.00 3.69
C PRO A 174 5.40 11.91 4.76
N MET A 175 6.57 11.49 5.28
CA MET A 175 6.64 10.48 6.35
C MET A 175 5.88 10.92 7.60
N PHE A 176 6.09 12.16 8.05
CA PHE A 176 5.39 12.69 9.22
C PHE A 176 3.91 12.94 8.99
N LYS A 177 3.54 13.43 7.80
CA LYS A 177 2.13 13.60 7.40
C LYS A 177 1.40 12.25 7.39
N ARG A 178 2.01 11.19 6.85
CA ARG A 178 1.43 9.84 6.81
C ARG A 178 1.19 9.27 8.20
N ILE A 179 2.17 9.40 9.11
CA ILE A 179 2.01 9.00 10.52
C ILE A 179 0.84 9.75 11.18
N TYR A 180 0.72 11.05 10.93
CA TYR A 180 -0.42 11.83 11.42
C TYR A 180 -1.75 11.31 10.85
N LEU A 181 -1.83 11.09 9.55
CA LEU A 181 -3.07 10.69 8.88
C LEU A 181 -3.52 9.28 9.26
N LEU A 182 -2.59 8.38 9.56
CA LEU A 182 -2.89 7.04 10.08
C LEU A 182 -3.67 7.06 11.40
N SER A 183 -3.62 8.15 12.18
CA SER A 183 -4.43 8.28 13.40
C SER A 183 -5.94 8.29 13.15
N TRP A 184 -6.38 8.56 11.91
CA TRP A 184 -7.79 8.52 11.54
C TRP A 184 -8.32 7.11 11.29
N THR A 185 -7.43 6.15 11.06
CA THR A 185 -7.78 4.76 10.76
C THR A 185 -7.25 3.76 11.78
N ASN A 186 -6.39 4.19 12.71
CA ASN A 186 -5.87 3.36 13.78
C ASN A 186 -5.85 4.13 15.10
N ASN A 187 -6.90 3.93 15.90
CA ASN A 187 -7.08 4.66 17.15
C ASN A 187 -6.11 4.17 18.23
N GLN A 188 -5.93 2.86 18.34
CA GLN A 188 -5.09 2.25 19.39
C GLN A 188 -3.64 2.76 19.33
N ASN A 189 -3.04 2.81 18.14
CA ASN A 189 -1.69 3.33 17.96
C ASN A 189 -1.61 4.86 18.13
N SER A 190 -2.66 5.58 17.74
CA SER A 190 -2.72 7.04 17.90
C SER A 190 -2.84 7.50 19.37
N ILE A 191 -3.65 6.80 20.17
CA ILE A 191 -3.88 7.10 21.59
C ILE A 191 -2.66 6.73 22.43
N ARG A 192 -2.06 5.55 22.20
CA ARG A 192 -0.91 5.08 22.99
C ARG A 192 0.32 6.00 22.85
N ASN A 193 0.54 6.61 21.68
CA ASN A 193 1.78 7.34 21.39
C ASN A 193 1.65 8.86 21.16
N HIS A 194 0.48 9.43 21.45
CA HIS A 194 0.24 10.88 21.42
C HIS A 194 0.39 11.50 20.00
N HIS A 195 0.01 10.80 18.94
CA HIS A 195 0.02 11.31 17.55
C HIS A 195 -1.42 11.48 17.04
N GLY A 196 -1.74 12.61 16.40
CA GLY A 196 -3.09 12.93 15.92
C GLY A 196 -3.46 14.42 16.01
N PRO A 197 -4.72 14.80 15.71
CA PRO A 197 -5.16 16.20 15.58
C PRO A 197 -4.91 17.07 16.80
N ASN A 198 -4.92 16.48 18.00
CA ASN A 198 -4.64 17.21 19.25
C ASN A 198 -3.15 17.49 19.53
N LYS A 199 -2.23 16.90 18.76
CA LYS A 199 -0.80 16.83 19.08
C LYS A 199 0.13 16.98 17.86
N MET A 200 -0.39 17.47 16.72
CA MET A 200 0.38 17.76 15.49
C MET A 200 1.64 18.62 15.70
N LYS A 201 1.71 19.34 16.83
CA LYS A 201 2.89 20.10 17.28
C LYS A 201 4.19 19.27 17.39
N TYR A 202 4.13 17.93 17.46
CA TYR A 202 5.32 17.10 17.63
C TYR A 202 5.98 16.57 16.33
N PHE A 203 5.28 16.55 15.19
CA PHE A 203 5.80 15.88 13.98
C PHE A 203 5.74 16.69 12.68
N ALA A 204 4.87 17.71 12.55
CA ALA A 204 4.61 18.33 11.25
C ALA A 204 4.44 19.85 11.28
N GLY A 205 4.84 20.52 12.37
CA GLY A 205 4.84 21.98 12.40
C GLY A 205 5.97 22.58 11.53
N PRO A 206 5.84 23.85 11.08
CA PRO A 206 6.92 24.60 10.40
C PRO A 206 8.24 24.65 11.18
N LEU A 207 8.19 24.32 12.47
CA LEU A 207 9.33 24.22 13.40
C LEU A 207 10.41 23.22 12.97
N PHE A 208 10.09 22.28 12.06
CA PHE A 208 11.01 21.21 11.67
C PHE A 208 11.53 21.32 10.23
N SER A 209 11.08 22.32 9.48
CA SER A 209 11.51 22.54 8.10
C SER A 209 12.73 23.45 7.97
N ASP A 210 13.06 24.26 8.99
CA ASP A 210 14.20 25.20 8.95
C ASP A 210 15.53 24.46 9.15
N PRO A 211 16.42 24.39 8.13
CA PRO A 211 17.70 23.69 8.23
C PRO A 211 18.71 24.37 9.17
N THR A 212 18.40 25.58 9.63
CA THR A 212 19.28 26.37 10.51
C THR A 212 18.91 26.28 11.99
N LYS A 213 17.78 25.64 12.31
CA LYS A 213 17.24 25.59 13.66
C LYS A 213 16.96 24.16 14.11
N ASP A 214 16.70 24.04 15.42
CA ASP A 214 16.09 22.88 16.07
C ASP A 214 16.80 21.52 15.83
N TYR A 215 18.07 21.51 15.44
CA TYR A 215 18.83 20.28 15.17
C TYR A 215 18.81 19.31 16.35
N ARG A 216 18.98 19.80 17.60
CA ARG A 216 18.91 18.96 18.81
C ARG A 216 17.56 18.28 18.98
N LYS A 217 16.47 18.97 18.63
CA LYS A 217 15.12 18.40 18.71
C LYS A 217 14.91 17.35 17.63
N ARG A 218 15.44 17.59 16.42
CA ARG A 218 15.36 16.66 15.29
C ARG A 218 16.20 15.40 15.53
N ALA A 219 17.42 15.57 16.04
CA ALA A 219 18.28 14.47 16.49
C ALA A 219 17.62 13.65 17.61
N ASN A 220 17.11 14.32 18.65
CA ASN A 220 16.38 13.64 19.73
C ASN A 220 15.16 12.88 19.20
N LEU A 221 14.40 13.45 18.26
CA LEU A 221 13.27 12.75 17.66
C LEU A 221 13.70 11.48 16.93
N LEU A 222 14.75 11.56 16.11
CA LEU A 222 15.30 10.41 15.40
C LEU A 222 15.76 9.32 16.39
N GLU A 223 16.55 9.69 17.39
CA GLU A 223 17.18 8.77 18.35
C GLU A 223 16.18 8.11 19.31
N THR A 224 15.12 8.82 19.69
CA THR A 224 14.20 8.34 20.74
C THR A 224 12.86 7.83 20.24
N ARG A 225 12.49 8.09 18.97
CA ARG A 225 11.16 7.76 18.44
C ARG A 225 11.14 7.07 17.09
N ILE A 226 12.23 7.05 16.33
CA ILE A 226 12.24 6.42 15.00
C ILE A 226 13.05 5.13 15.05
N ARG A 227 12.42 4.02 14.63
CA ARG A 227 13.07 2.72 14.57
C ARG A 227 14.12 2.68 13.47
N ALA A 228 15.30 2.17 13.79
CA ALA A 228 16.35 1.90 12.82
C ALA A 228 15.91 0.80 11.83
N PRO A 229 16.30 0.92 10.55
CA PRO A 229 15.98 -0.05 9.51
C PRO A 229 16.77 -1.35 9.73
N VAL A 230 16.30 -2.44 9.16
CA VAL A 230 17.10 -3.68 9.03
C VAL A 230 18.31 -3.38 8.14
N ILE A 231 19.50 -3.67 8.65
CA ILE A 231 20.75 -3.65 7.89
C ILE A 231 21.39 -5.03 8.08
N ASP A 232 21.53 -5.76 6.98
CA ASP A 232 22.13 -7.10 7.00
C ASP A 232 23.61 -7.01 7.41
N ASP A 233 24.08 -8.00 8.16
CA ASP A 233 25.47 -8.15 8.61
C ASP A 233 26.02 -6.97 9.44
N ASP A 234 25.16 -6.23 10.16
CA ASP A 234 25.54 -5.14 11.07
C ASP A 234 25.12 -5.43 12.52
N GLU A 235 26.06 -5.93 13.33
CA GLU A 235 25.83 -6.29 14.75
C GLU A 235 25.41 -5.07 15.60
N ALA A 236 25.92 -3.88 15.29
CA ALA A 236 25.56 -2.66 16.01
C ALA A 236 24.13 -2.23 15.68
N ASN A 237 23.71 -2.36 14.41
CA ASN A 237 22.32 -2.18 14.00
C ASN A 237 21.40 -3.20 14.68
N GLU A 238 21.77 -4.48 14.70
CA GLU A 238 20.98 -5.53 15.33
C GLU A 238 20.72 -5.23 16.81
N LYS A 239 21.79 -4.88 17.54
CA LYS A 239 21.68 -4.49 18.95
C LYS A 239 20.79 -3.26 19.14
N LEU A 240 21.00 -2.21 18.34
CA LEU A 240 20.17 -1.01 18.40
C LEU A 240 18.69 -1.35 18.16
N ARG A 241 18.38 -2.16 17.15
CA ARG A 241 16.99 -2.53 16.85
C ARG A 241 16.37 -3.33 18.00
N ALA A 242 17.12 -4.22 18.64
CA ALA A 242 16.66 -4.96 19.82
C ALA A 242 16.31 -4.01 20.98
N GLU A 243 17.13 -2.99 21.23
CA GLU A 243 16.84 -1.95 22.24
C GLU A 243 15.62 -1.09 21.87
N GLN A 244 15.38 -0.90 20.57
CA GLN A 244 14.24 -0.13 20.07
C GLN A 244 12.94 -0.94 19.96
N ALA A 245 12.97 -2.27 20.11
CA ALA A 245 11.84 -3.19 19.92
C ALA A 245 10.76 -3.05 21.02
N SER A 246 10.07 -1.91 21.02
CA SER A 246 9.00 -1.55 21.94
C SER A 246 8.00 -0.62 21.26
N ASN A 247 6.94 -0.29 22.01
CA ASN A 247 5.90 0.67 21.62
C ASN A 247 6.35 2.15 21.68
N GLU A 248 7.59 2.46 22.06
CA GLU A 248 8.11 3.84 22.09
C GLU A 248 8.56 4.32 20.70
N PHE A 249 8.85 3.39 19.80
CA PHE A 249 9.42 3.65 18.48
C PHE A 249 8.41 3.45 17.34
N MET A 250 8.52 4.30 16.33
CA MET A 250 7.68 4.33 15.14
C MET A 250 8.37 3.67 13.94
N PRO A 251 7.60 3.10 12.99
CA PRO A 251 6.14 2.93 13.02
C PRO A 251 5.66 1.87 14.03
N LEU A 252 4.45 2.08 14.57
CA LEU A 252 3.76 1.12 15.46
C LEU A 252 2.96 0.12 14.63
N LEU A 253 3.64 -0.59 13.76
CA LEU A 253 3.03 -1.60 12.92
C LEU A 253 3.77 -2.92 13.12
N GLY A 254 3.12 -4.02 12.75
CA GLY A 254 3.72 -5.35 12.65
C GLY A 254 4.92 -5.31 11.70
N GLY A 255 5.89 -6.16 11.97
CA GLY A 255 7.05 -6.35 11.09
C GLY A 255 6.84 -7.52 10.14
N ASP A 256 7.87 -7.86 9.38
CA ASP A 256 7.83 -8.96 8.41
C ASP A 256 7.88 -10.35 9.09
N ASP A 257 8.02 -10.41 10.43
CA ASP A 257 8.21 -11.65 11.21
C ASP A 257 7.08 -11.94 12.21
N SER A 258 5.87 -11.37 12.00
CA SER A 258 4.64 -11.47 12.84
C SER A 258 4.32 -10.22 13.67
N GLU A 259 3.28 -10.34 14.51
CA GLU A 259 2.73 -9.32 15.39
C GLU A 259 3.78 -8.73 16.34
N PRO A 260 3.72 -7.41 16.64
CA PRO A 260 4.66 -6.75 17.53
C PRO A 260 4.85 -7.46 18.88
N GLU A 261 6.11 -7.76 19.21
CA GLU A 261 6.52 -8.33 20.49
C GLU A 261 7.73 -7.57 21.05
N GLU A 262 7.70 -7.21 22.34
CA GLU A 262 8.81 -6.50 22.98
C GLU A 262 10.12 -7.31 22.91
N GLY A 263 11.22 -6.63 22.58
CA GLY A 263 12.54 -7.26 22.41
C GLY A 263 12.68 -8.09 21.12
N LYS A 264 11.67 -8.17 20.25
CA LYS A 264 11.72 -8.86 18.95
C LYS A 264 11.75 -7.86 17.78
N PRO A 265 12.93 -7.38 17.35
CA PRO A 265 13.02 -6.26 16.40
C PRO A 265 12.36 -6.52 15.03
N ASN A 266 12.38 -7.75 14.52
CA ASN A 266 11.79 -8.08 13.21
C ASN A 266 10.25 -8.15 13.23
N ARG A 267 9.63 -8.14 14.41
CA ARG A 267 8.17 -8.09 14.58
C ARG A 267 7.62 -6.68 14.65
N TRP A 268 8.47 -5.66 14.51
CA TRP A 268 8.06 -4.27 14.40
C TRP A 268 8.45 -3.72 13.03
N ALA A 269 7.54 -3.00 12.38
CA ALA A 269 7.85 -2.29 11.16
C ALA A 269 8.97 -1.27 11.38
N SER A 270 9.82 -1.12 10.37
CA SER A 270 10.80 -0.04 10.27
C SER A 270 10.67 0.65 8.91
N LEU A 271 11.21 1.86 8.81
CA LEU A 271 11.36 2.53 7.51
C LEU A 271 12.43 1.82 6.68
N THR A 272 12.47 2.08 5.37
CA THR A 272 13.60 1.64 4.53
C THR A 272 14.91 2.30 4.95
N GLN A 273 16.06 1.70 4.59
CA GLN A 273 17.36 2.30 4.86
C GLN A 273 17.51 3.67 4.20
N LEU A 274 17.01 3.86 2.97
CA LEU A 274 16.98 5.15 2.29
C LEU A 274 16.15 6.20 3.03
N GLN A 275 14.93 5.87 3.47
CA GLN A 275 14.11 6.79 4.27
C GLN A 275 14.83 7.18 5.58
N TYR A 276 15.44 6.21 6.25
CA TYR A 276 16.16 6.47 7.49
C TYR A 276 17.44 7.30 7.26
N ASP A 277 18.19 7.07 6.18
CA ASP A 277 19.36 7.88 5.82
C ASP A 277 18.98 9.32 5.46
N ARG A 278 17.84 9.52 4.78
CA ARG A 278 17.25 10.85 4.55
C ARG A 278 16.91 11.52 5.90
N LEU A 279 16.33 10.79 6.85
CA LEU A 279 16.06 11.31 8.21
C LEU A 279 17.33 11.63 8.99
N LYS A 280 18.40 10.82 8.92
CA LYS A 280 19.70 11.16 9.51
C LYS A 280 20.24 12.48 8.96
N LYS A 281 20.21 12.63 7.63
CA LYS A 281 20.69 13.85 6.96
C LYS A 281 19.84 15.07 7.32
N TRP A 282 18.52 14.90 7.42
CA TRP A 282 17.64 15.93 7.96
C TRP A 282 17.99 16.25 9.42
N ALA A 283 18.06 15.27 10.33
CA ALA A 283 18.29 15.49 11.76
C ALA A 283 19.68 16.05 12.11
N GLY A 284 20.63 15.99 11.18
CA GLY A 284 22.01 16.44 11.36
C GLY A 284 22.16 17.94 11.69
N PRO A 285 23.31 18.33 12.27
CA PRO A 285 23.59 19.71 12.71
C PRO A 285 23.94 20.68 11.58
N GLU A 286 24.22 20.18 10.38
CA GLU A 286 24.62 20.97 9.21
C GLU A 286 23.41 21.28 8.31
N LYS A 287 23.51 22.29 7.44
CA LYS A 287 22.49 22.65 6.43
C LYS A 287 22.41 21.59 5.31
N ASN A 288 22.22 20.34 5.69
CA ASN A 288 22.36 19.16 4.85
C ASN A 288 21.08 18.82 4.08
N PHE A 289 20.06 19.67 4.15
CA PHE A 289 18.84 19.55 3.38
C PHE A 289 18.33 20.94 2.99
N THR A 290 17.47 20.98 1.99
CA THR A 290 16.76 22.19 1.57
C THR A 290 15.29 22.07 1.93
N ILE A 291 14.58 23.20 2.07
CA ILE A 291 13.17 23.18 2.44
C ILE A 291 12.32 22.63 1.29
N GLY A 292 12.54 23.13 0.08
CA GLY A 292 11.69 22.86 -1.08
C GLY A 292 10.34 23.56 -0.97
N VAL A 293 9.35 23.06 -1.71
CA VAL A 293 7.97 23.52 -1.70
C VAL A 293 7.06 22.37 -1.31
N GLU A 294 6.04 22.66 -0.50
CA GLU A 294 4.98 21.69 -0.23
C GLU A 294 4.28 21.33 -1.54
N GLU A 295 4.13 20.03 -1.81
CA GLU A 295 3.52 19.54 -3.04
C GLU A 295 2.06 19.98 -3.09
N VAL A 296 1.74 20.81 -4.08
CA VAL A 296 0.36 21.22 -4.38
C VAL A 296 -0.14 20.29 -5.49
N PRO A 297 -1.22 19.52 -5.26
CA PRO A 297 -1.77 18.66 -6.29
C PRO A 297 -2.14 19.47 -7.54
N TYR A 298 -1.71 18.98 -8.71
CA TYR A 298 -2.17 19.54 -9.97
C TYR A 298 -3.67 19.29 -10.16
N GLU A 299 -4.37 20.24 -10.77
CA GLU A 299 -5.81 20.12 -11.05
C GLU A 299 -6.13 18.95 -11.99
N SER A 300 -5.20 18.62 -12.90
CA SER A 300 -5.31 17.49 -13.82
C SER A 300 -3.93 17.06 -14.33
N PHE A 301 -3.86 15.85 -14.85
CA PHE A 301 -2.64 15.27 -15.42
C PHE A 301 -2.03 16.14 -16.53
N ASP A 302 -2.87 16.71 -17.40
CA ASP A 302 -2.41 17.54 -18.53
C ASP A 302 -1.84 18.90 -18.11
N LYS A 303 -1.93 19.27 -16.82
CA LYS A 303 -1.29 20.47 -16.24
C LYS A 303 0.11 20.19 -15.69
N ILE A 304 0.48 18.93 -15.54
CA ILE A 304 1.83 18.55 -15.13
C ILE A 304 2.78 18.85 -16.31
N PRO A 305 3.94 19.49 -16.08
CA PRO A 305 4.97 19.64 -17.10
C PRO A 305 5.26 18.31 -17.82
N LEU A 306 5.35 18.35 -19.14
CA LEU A 306 5.38 17.14 -19.98
C LEU A 306 6.52 16.17 -19.61
N ASP A 307 7.67 16.71 -19.20
CA ASP A 307 8.84 15.96 -18.74
C ASP A 307 8.68 15.36 -17.34
N GLU A 308 7.79 15.90 -16.51
CA GLU A 308 7.47 15.39 -15.17
C GLU A 308 6.33 14.36 -15.17
N GLN A 309 5.48 14.35 -16.22
CA GLN A 309 4.33 13.45 -16.34
C GLN A 309 4.65 11.96 -16.11
N PRO A 310 5.72 11.37 -16.69
CA PRO A 310 6.03 9.95 -16.48
C PRO A 310 6.36 9.60 -15.04
N SER A 311 7.13 10.45 -14.35
CA SER A 311 7.44 10.27 -12.93
C SER A 311 6.20 10.46 -12.05
N ALA A 312 5.33 11.41 -12.40
CA ALA A 312 4.08 11.62 -11.68
C ALA A 312 3.17 10.39 -11.78
N LEU A 313 3.03 9.78 -12.97
CA LEU A 313 2.27 8.53 -13.14
C LEU A 313 2.89 7.35 -12.37
N THR A 314 4.22 7.25 -12.38
CA THR A 314 4.93 6.19 -11.65
C THR A 314 4.70 6.31 -10.15
N LYS A 315 4.85 7.53 -9.60
CA LYS A 315 4.57 7.81 -8.18
C LYS A 315 3.10 7.56 -7.85
N ALA A 316 2.17 8.12 -8.63
CA ALA A 316 0.73 7.94 -8.43
C ALA A 316 0.27 6.48 -8.56
N GLY A 317 0.98 5.64 -9.31
CA GLY A 317 0.69 4.20 -9.38
C GLY A 317 1.18 3.40 -8.16
N LEU A 318 2.20 3.89 -7.44
CA LEU A 318 2.93 3.11 -6.44
C LEU A 318 2.83 3.66 -5.01
N GLU A 319 2.68 4.96 -4.83
CA GLU A 319 2.66 5.62 -3.50
C GLU A 319 1.45 5.21 -2.67
N TRP A 320 0.45 4.68 -3.34
CA TRP A 320 -0.79 4.22 -2.75
C TRP A 320 -0.64 2.81 -2.16
N SER A 321 0.17 1.95 -2.78
CA SER A 321 0.33 0.56 -2.38
C SER A 321 1.21 0.38 -1.16
N ILE A 322 0.98 -0.70 -0.42
CA ILE A 322 1.80 -1.06 0.74
C ILE A 322 3.22 -1.43 0.28
N GLY A 323 4.24 -0.84 0.92
CA GLY A 323 5.64 -1.20 0.74
C GLY A 323 6.23 -1.97 1.92
N ALA A 324 5.77 -1.69 3.14
CA ALA A 324 6.12 -2.45 4.33
C ALA A 324 5.04 -2.31 5.43
N PRO A 325 4.88 -3.29 6.33
CA PRO A 325 5.50 -4.64 6.28
C PRO A 325 4.93 -5.49 5.12
N MET A 326 5.55 -6.63 4.85
CA MET A 326 5.15 -7.61 3.83
C MET A 326 5.00 -9.01 4.45
N TYR A 327 3.85 -9.27 5.08
CA TYR A 327 3.52 -10.56 5.69
C TYR A 327 2.08 -11.01 5.37
N PRO A 328 1.80 -11.53 4.16
CA PRO A 328 2.66 -11.55 2.98
C PRO A 328 2.72 -10.20 2.27
N GLY A 329 1.73 -9.32 2.46
CA GLY A 329 1.53 -8.03 1.79
C GLY A 329 0.04 -7.83 1.41
N ILE A 330 -0.30 -6.74 0.71
CA ILE A 330 -1.70 -6.45 0.28
C ILE A 330 -1.86 -6.52 -1.24
N GLU A 331 -1.26 -5.57 -1.98
CA GLU A 331 -1.35 -5.57 -3.45
C GLU A 331 -0.33 -6.48 -4.12
N VAL A 332 0.83 -6.65 -3.48
CA VAL A 332 1.89 -7.58 -3.84
C VAL A 332 2.42 -8.22 -2.56
N TYR A 333 3.08 -9.37 -2.68
CA TYR A 333 3.71 -10.02 -1.53
C TYR A 333 5.21 -9.68 -1.43
N TRP A 334 5.88 -10.22 -0.41
CA TRP A 334 7.31 -9.98 -0.09
C TRP A 334 8.30 -10.15 -1.26
N VAL A 335 7.92 -10.77 -2.38
CA VAL A 335 8.76 -10.83 -3.59
C VAL A 335 9.12 -9.43 -4.13
N ALA A 336 8.26 -8.44 -3.89
CA ALA A 336 8.52 -7.05 -4.24
C ALA A 336 9.69 -6.44 -3.46
N GLN A 337 10.14 -7.07 -2.37
CA GLN A 337 11.32 -6.64 -1.62
C GLN A 337 12.64 -7.16 -2.20
N ARG A 338 12.60 -8.14 -3.12
CA ARG A 338 13.81 -8.80 -3.65
C ARG A 338 14.44 -7.99 -4.77
N ASP A 339 15.77 -7.84 -4.71
CA ASP A 339 16.54 -7.13 -5.73
C ASP A 339 16.34 -7.76 -7.13
N GLU A 340 16.23 -9.09 -7.20
CA GLU A 340 16.08 -9.85 -8.45
C GLU A 340 14.71 -9.66 -9.13
N SER A 341 13.73 -9.11 -8.42
CA SER A 341 12.42 -8.78 -8.99
C SER A 341 12.49 -7.60 -9.95
N TYR A 342 13.60 -6.85 -9.99
CA TYR A 342 13.71 -5.60 -10.73
C TYR A 342 14.87 -5.61 -11.75
N LYS A 343 14.74 -4.81 -12.81
CA LYS A 343 15.81 -4.62 -13.79
C LYS A 343 16.89 -3.71 -13.23
N PRO A 344 18.16 -4.14 -13.15
CA PRO A 344 19.26 -3.27 -12.74
C PRO A 344 19.39 -2.06 -13.65
N GLY A 345 19.54 -0.87 -13.07
CA GLY A 345 19.76 0.39 -13.82
C GLY A 345 18.51 0.99 -14.50
N GLU A 346 17.40 0.25 -14.58
CA GLU A 346 16.15 0.73 -15.15
C GLU A 346 15.13 0.95 -14.04
N ARG A 347 15.11 2.17 -13.46
CA ARG A 347 14.27 2.49 -12.30
C ARG A 347 12.79 2.18 -12.53
N PHE A 348 12.14 1.64 -11.49
CA PHE A 348 10.72 1.27 -11.47
C PHE A 348 10.32 0.30 -12.59
N ARG A 349 11.17 -0.70 -12.85
CA ARG A 349 10.90 -1.77 -13.83
C ARG A 349 11.14 -3.14 -13.21
N PHE A 350 10.11 -3.98 -13.25
CA PHE A 350 10.24 -5.40 -12.90
C PHE A 350 11.10 -6.13 -13.95
N ALA A 351 11.86 -7.12 -13.49
CA ALA A 351 12.72 -7.94 -14.32
C ALA A 351 11.91 -8.69 -15.40
N ASP A 352 12.54 -9.02 -16.53
CA ASP A 352 11.85 -9.74 -17.60
C ASP A 352 11.41 -11.15 -17.19
N THR A 353 12.07 -11.71 -16.17
CA THR A 353 11.76 -12.99 -15.51
C THR A 353 10.52 -12.94 -14.62
N VAL A 354 10.01 -11.74 -14.27
CA VAL A 354 8.72 -11.58 -13.60
C VAL A 354 7.63 -11.65 -14.67
N THR A 355 6.90 -12.76 -14.67
CA THR A 355 5.83 -13.08 -15.63
C THR A 355 4.45 -12.81 -15.04
N PRO A 356 3.38 -12.69 -15.86
CA PRO A 356 2.03 -12.43 -15.35
C PRO A 356 1.60 -13.42 -14.25
N GLY A 357 1.14 -12.88 -13.12
CA GLY A 357 0.73 -13.62 -11.92
C GLY A 357 1.85 -13.80 -10.90
N ASP A 358 3.11 -13.47 -11.21
CA ASP A 358 4.23 -13.66 -10.29
C ASP A 358 4.22 -12.70 -9.10
N LEU A 359 3.54 -11.56 -9.20
CA LEU A 359 3.52 -10.54 -8.13
C LEU A 359 2.37 -10.72 -7.14
N THR A 360 1.30 -11.43 -7.53
CA THR A 360 0.13 -11.65 -6.66
C THR A 360 -0.04 -13.09 -6.18
N LYS A 361 0.59 -14.09 -6.84
CA LYS A 361 0.41 -15.52 -6.48
C LYS A 361 0.72 -15.88 -5.02
N GLY A 362 1.58 -15.10 -4.36
CA GLY A 362 1.99 -15.31 -2.97
C GLY A 362 1.10 -14.64 -1.92
N LEU A 363 0.07 -13.89 -2.32
CA LEU A 363 -0.95 -13.32 -1.43
C LEU A 363 -1.91 -14.41 -0.93
N ALA A 364 -2.74 -14.12 0.07
CA ALA A 364 -3.79 -15.04 0.52
C ALA A 364 -4.81 -15.38 -0.58
N LEU A 365 -5.38 -16.57 -0.53
CA LEU A 365 -6.43 -17.04 -1.42
C LEU A 365 -7.62 -17.54 -0.59
N PRO A 366 -8.78 -16.84 -0.64
CA PRO A 366 -9.00 -15.57 -1.32
C PRO A 366 -8.44 -14.37 -0.53
N TRP A 367 -8.15 -13.26 -1.21
CA TRP A 367 -7.61 -12.04 -0.57
C TRP A 367 -8.42 -11.53 0.64
N GLN A 368 -9.74 -11.73 0.65
CA GLN A 368 -10.61 -11.30 1.76
C GLN A 368 -10.28 -12.00 3.09
N SER A 369 -9.68 -13.18 3.04
CA SER A 369 -9.35 -13.96 4.22
C SER A 369 -8.30 -13.25 5.07
N ASP A 370 -7.14 -12.98 4.49
CA ASP A 370 -6.08 -12.20 5.11
C ASP A 370 -6.55 -10.76 5.38
N PHE A 371 -7.27 -10.13 4.45
CA PHE A 371 -7.77 -8.76 4.64
C PHE A 371 -8.67 -8.57 5.88
N SER A 372 -9.37 -9.62 6.30
CA SER A 372 -10.12 -9.64 7.57
C SER A 372 -9.18 -9.59 8.78
N MET A 373 -8.13 -10.40 8.74
CA MET A 373 -7.12 -10.58 9.80
C MET A 373 -6.10 -9.43 9.87
N CYS A 374 -5.91 -8.68 8.78
CA CYS A 374 -5.09 -7.48 8.64
C CYS A 374 -5.52 -6.30 9.55
N ASN A 375 -5.70 -6.52 10.84
CA ASN A 375 -6.21 -5.55 11.80
C ASN A 375 -5.17 -5.19 12.86
N THR A 376 -5.44 -4.13 13.61
CA THR A 376 -4.69 -3.63 14.77
C THR A 376 -3.30 -3.06 14.46
N HIS A 377 -2.35 -3.87 13.93
CA HIS A 377 -0.97 -3.45 13.71
C HIS A 377 -0.50 -3.52 12.26
N TRP A 378 -1.30 -4.00 11.31
CA TRP A 378 -0.81 -4.26 9.96
C TRP A 378 -0.89 -3.05 9.02
N TRP A 379 -2.00 -2.89 8.30
CA TRP A 379 -2.10 -1.92 7.20
C TRP A 379 -3.31 -0.99 7.33
N PRO A 380 -3.39 -0.17 8.41
CA PRO A 380 -4.52 0.74 8.64
C PRO A 380 -4.71 1.82 7.55
N SER A 381 -3.73 2.02 6.67
CA SER A 381 -3.85 2.94 5.53
C SER A 381 -4.72 2.40 4.38
N ILE A 382 -4.95 1.09 4.32
CA ILE A 382 -5.78 0.44 3.30
C ILE A 382 -6.98 -0.28 3.90
N ARG A 383 -6.78 -0.90 5.08
CA ARG A 383 -7.78 -1.62 5.87
C ARG A 383 -7.90 -0.92 7.23
N PRO A 384 -8.81 0.04 7.41
CA PRO A 384 -8.95 0.74 8.68
C PRO A 384 -9.26 -0.20 9.86
N ASP A 385 -8.75 0.12 11.04
CA ASP A 385 -9.08 -0.58 12.29
C ASP A 385 -10.24 0.09 13.00
N ASP A 386 -10.07 1.39 13.21
CA ASP A 386 -10.97 2.23 13.98
C ASP A 386 -11.25 3.50 13.18
N VAL A 387 -12.52 3.90 13.12
CA VAL A 387 -12.95 5.03 12.29
C VAL A 387 -13.84 5.99 13.06
N VAL A 388 -13.90 7.23 12.59
CA VAL A 388 -14.92 8.20 13.02
C VAL A 388 -16.22 7.87 12.27
N ALA A 389 -17.28 7.60 13.01
CA ALA A 389 -18.60 7.37 12.43
C ALA A 389 -19.18 8.67 11.83
N GLU A 390 -19.80 8.55 10.66
CA GLU A 390 -20.51 9.61 9.94
C GLU A 390 -21.47 10.40 10.84
N THR A 391 -22.34 9.70 11.57
CA THR A 391 -23.34 10.32 12.46
C THR A 391 -22.71 11.14 13.59
N TYR A 392 -21.61 10.65 14.17
CA TYR A 392 -20.89 11.35 15.23
C TYR A 392 -20.23 12.62 14.71
N PHE A 393 -19.58 12.56 13.54
CA PHE A 393 -18.98 13.74 12.92
C PHE A 393 -20.03 14.79 12.56
N ASP A 394 -21.13 14.39 11.92
CA ASP A 394 -22.16 15.32 11.46
C ASP A 394 -22.84 16.02 12.65
N GLN A 395 -23.12 15.30 13.74
CA GLN A 395 -23.62 15.88 14.98
C GLN A 395 -22.63 16.89 15.58
N LEU A 396 -21.37 16.49 15.75
CA LEU A 396 -20.36 17.35 16.37
C LEU A 396 -20.04 18.59 15.52
N LYS A 397 -20.08 18.46 14.19
CA LYS A 397 -19.92 19.58 13.25
C LYS A 397 -21.10 20.55 13.37
N ALA A 398 -22.34 20.05 13.44
CA ALA A 398 -23.53 20.90 13.60
C ALA A 398 -23.50 21.71 14.91
N ASP A 399 -22.97 21.12 15.99
CA ASP A 399 -22.82 21.77 17.29
C ASP A 399 -21.60 22.72 17.37
N THR A 400 -20.70 22.68 16.39
CA THR A 400 -19.47 23.48 16.39
C THR A 400 -19.69 24.83 15.70
N LYS A 401 -19.44 25.93 16.44
CA LYS A 401 -19.52 27.28 15.89
C LYS A 401 -18.45 27.52 14.80
N PRO A 402 -18.70 28.40 13.81
CA PRO A 402 -17.75 28.67 12.72
C PRO A 402 -16.33 29.06 13.18
N ASP A 403 -16.22 29.86 14.24
CA ASP A 403 -14.95 30.29 14.83
C ASP A 403 -14.20 29.17 15.57
N GLN A 404 -14.86 28.03 15.81
CA GLN A 404 -14.32 26.87 16.53
C GLN A 404 -14.00 25.69 15.62
N LEU A 405 -14.21 25.80 14.31
CA LEU A 405 -14.01 24.67 13.37
C LEU A 405 -12.60 24.09 13.46
N ASN A 406 -11.56 24.90 13.65
CA ASN A 406 -10.18 24.40 13.81
C ASN A 406 -9.96 23.48 15.02
N GLN A 407 -10.89 23.45 15.98
CA GLN A 407 -10.82 22.57 17.14
C GLN A 407 -11.57 21.24 16.92
N LEU A 408 -12.40 21.15 15.86
CA LEU A 408 -13.28 20.00 15.61
C LEU A 408 -12.50 18.70 15.51
N ALA A 409 -11.40 18.68 14.75
CA ALA A 409 -10.55 17.51 14.60
C ALA A 409 -10.07 16.95 15.95
N GLY A 410 -9.78 17.84 16.91
CA GLY A 410 -9.35 17.47 18.25
C GLY A 410 -10.47 16.96 19.17
N LYS A 411 -11.72 17.29 18.86
CA LYS A 411 -12.90 16.84 19.61
C LYS A 411 -13.38 15.46 19.16
N LEU A 412 -13.07 15.04 17.93
CA LEU A 412 -13.36 13.69 17.42
C LEU A 412 -12.46 12.67 18.11
N LYS A 413 -12.85 12.22 19.30
CA LYS A 413 -12.09 11.22 20.09
C LYS A 413 -12.73 9.85 20.06
N ASP A 414 -14.05 9.79 19.92
CA ASP A 414 -14.75 8.51 19.86
C ASP A 414 -14.50 7.84 18.51
N ARG A 415 -14.32 6.52 18.55
CA ARG A 415 -14.08 5.67 17.39
C ARG A 415 -14.90 4.41 17.52
N VAL A 416 -15.25 3.85 16.37
CA VAL A 416 -15.90 2.55 16.25
C VAL A 416 -15.03 1.63 15.40
N ARG A 417 -15.12 0.31 15.63
CA ARG A 417 -14.47 -0.67 14.75
C ARG A 417 -14.97 -0.50 13.32
N TRP A 418 -14.05 -0.47 12.37
CA TRP A 418 -14.38 -0.38 10.95
C TRP A 418 -15.10 -1.65 10.47
N ALA A 419 -14.58 -2.82 10.87
CA ALA A 419 -15.13 -4.14 10.54
C ALA A 419 -16.34 -4.54 11.40
N ARG A 420 -16.92 -3.65 12.21
CA ARG A 420 -18.10 -3.97 13.05
C ARG A 420 -19.20 -4.66 12.25
N GLY A 421 -19.85 -5.69 12.80
CA GLY A 421 -20.92 -6.43 12.12
C GLY A 421 -20.48 -7.53 11.15
N ILE A 422 -19.17 -7.74 10.98
CA ILE A 422 -18.60 -8.98 10.41
C ILE A 422 -17.65 -9.71 11.36
N GLU A 423 -17.38 -9.15 12.55
CA GLU A 423 -16.47 -9.72 13.57
C GLU A 423 -17.12 -10.90 14.32
N TYR A 424 -16.37 -11.99 14.53
CA TYR A 424 -16.78 -13.18 15.31
C TYR A 424 -15.65 -13.53 16.27
N GLU A 425 -15.79 -13.11 17.54
CA GLU A 425 -14.72 -13.18 18.54
C GLU A 425 -14.15 -14.59 18.77
N ASP A 426 -14.92 -15.65 18.51
CA ASP A 426 -14.52 -17.05 18.76
C ASP A 426 -14.33 -17.88 17.47
N ASP A 427 -14.45 -17.28 16.28
CA ASP A 427 -14.38 -18.03 15.01
C ASP A 427 -13.84 -17.17 13.86
N GLU A 428 -12.51 -17.10 13.77
CA GLU A 428 -11.78 -16.35 12.74
C GLU A 428 -12.14 -16.81 11.32
N ASN A 429 -12.32 -18.11 11.12
CA ASN A 429 -12.72 -18.66 9.83
C ASN A 429 -14.10 -18.17 9.38
N LYS A 430 -15.07 -18.08 10.31
CA LYS A 430 -16.36 -17.45 10.01
C LYS A 430 -16.23 -15.95 9.76
N GLN A 431 -15.43 -15.23 10.54
CA GLN A 431 -15.17 -13.81 10.31
C GLN A 431 -14.59 -13.56 8.90
N ASN A 432 -13.59 -14.34 8.51
CA ASN A 432 -12.95 -14.28 7.20
C ASN A 432 -13.96 -14.59 6.09
N SER A 433 -14.84 -15.57 6.33
CA SER A 433 -15.92 -15.92 5.40
C SER A 433 -16.97 -14.81 5.25
N GLU A 434 -17.26 -14.06 6.32
CA GLU A 434 -18.13 -12.90 6.24
C GLU A 434 -17.47 -11.74 5.50
N MET A 435 -16.15 -11.58 5.58
CA MET A 435 -15.43 -10.61 4.74
C MET A 435 -15.58 -10.95 3.25
N VAL A 436 -15.48 -12.23 2.86
CA VAL A 436 -15.78 -12.67 1.47
C VAL A 436 -17.18 -12.22 1.04
N ARG A 437 -18.17 -12.34 1.92
CA ARG A 437 -19.59 -12.07 1.61
C ARG A 437 -19.97 -10.58 1.68
N LYS A 438 -19.27 -9.78 2.48
CA LYS A 438 -19.73 -8.43 2.89
C LYS A 438 -18.68 -7.33 2.76
N TRP A 439 -17.47 -7.58 2.25
CA TRP A 439 -16.43 -6.54 2.08
C TRP A 439 -16.98 -5.29 1.39
N ASN A 440 -17.85 -5.45 0.39
CA ASN A 440 -18.44 -4.37 -0.39
C ASN A 440 -19.50 -3.54 0.36
N LYS A 441 -19.83 -3.90 1.61
CA LYS A 441 -20.76 -3.16 2.48
C LYS A 441 -20.05 -2.30 3.53
N LEU A 442 -18.73 -2.47 3.67
CA LEU A 442 -17.92 -1.69 4.59
C LEU A 442 -17.76 -0.25 4.09
N GLY A 443 -17.66 0.70 5.02
CA GLY A 443 -17.56 2.11 4.66
C GLY A 443 -16.17 2.51 4.20
N PHE A 444 -16.10 3.58 3.40
CA PHE A 444 -14.85 4.20 2.99
C PHE A 444 -14.51 5.37 3.91
N VAL A 445 -13.26 5.42 4.35
CA VAL A 445 -12.68 6.55 5.07
C VAL A 445 -12.22 7.59 4.05
N ALA A 446 -12.79 8.77 4.15
CA ALA A 446 -12.54 9.85 3.20
C ALA A 446 -12.34 11.19 3.92
N ARG A 447 -11.44 12.00 3.37
CA ARG A 447 -11.23 13.39 3.80
C ARG A 447 -12.53 14.18 3.68
N GLN A 448 -12.84 14.97 4.70
CA GLN A 448 -14.02 15.82 4.76
C GLN A 448 -13.62 17.29 4.61
N ASP A 449 -14.38 18.03 3.79
CA ASP A 449 -14.39 19.48 3.86
C ASP A 449 -15.39 19.96 4.93
N TYR A 450 -14.90 20.79 5.84
CA TYR A 450 -15.66 21.35 6.94
C TYR A 450 -15.25 22.78 7.28
N GLY A 451 -14.41 23.41 6.46
CA GLY A 451 -13.94 24.79 6.67
C GLY A 451 -12.86 24.98 7.75
N GLY A 452 -12.32 23.90 8.32
CA GLY A 452 -11.16 23.96 9.23
C GLY A 452 -9.83 23.69 8.53
N GLN A 453 -8.72 24.01 9.20
CA GLN A 453 -7.37 23.89 8.65
C GLN A 453 -6.79 22.47 8.73
N LEU A 454 -7.21 21.67 9.71
CA LEU A 454 -6.70 20.30 9.89
C LEU A 454 -7.50 19.33 9.03
N GLU A 455 -6.84 18.34 8.43
CA GLU A 455 -7.56 17.29 7.72
C GLU A 455 -8.35 16.41 8.71
N ILE A 456 -9.62 16.14 8.39
CA ILE A 456 -10.48 15.19 9.09
C ILE A 456 -10.86 14.10 8.10
N HIS A 457 -10.74 12.84 8.52
CA HIS A 457 -11.12 11.67 7.71
C HIS A 457 -12.14 10.85 8.49
N ILE A 458 -13.26 10.51 7.85
CA ILE A 458 -14.36 9.78 8.49
C ILE A 458 -14.90 8.68 7.58
N GLU A 459 -15.56 7.69 8.17
CA GLU A 459 -16.29 6.66 7.42
C GLU A 459 -17.53 7.27 6.74
N ARG A 460 -17.75 6.93 5.47
CA ARG A 460 -18.94 7.26 4.67
C ARG A 460 -19.38 6.04 3.86
N GLN A 461 -20.60 6.08 3.33
CA GLN A 461 -21.13 5.10 2.36
C GLN A 461 -21.18 3.65 2.88
N ARG A 462 -21.14 3.45 4.19
CA ARG A 462 -21.36 2.14 4.80
C ARG A 462 -22.80 1.68 4.57
N THR A 463 -22.99 0.41 4.20
CA THR A 463 -24.32 -0.18 3.98
C THR A 463 -24.55 -1.50 4.74
N LEU A 464 -23.63 -1.87 5.64
CA LEU A 464 -23.76 -3.08 6.44
C LEU A 464 -24.83 -2.95 7.53
#